data_AF-A0AAW0IN71-F1
#
_entry.id   AF-A0AAW0IN71-F1
#
_cell.length_a   1.000
_cell.length_b   1.000
_cell.length_c   1.000
_cell.angle_alpha   90.00
_cell.angle_beta   90.00
_cell.angle_gamma   90.00
#
_symmetry.space_group_name_H-M   'P 1'
#
loop_
_entity.id
_entity.type
_entity.pdbx_description
1 polymer ?
#
loop_
_entity_poly.entity_id
_entity_poly.type
_entity_poly.pdbx_seq_one_letter_code
_entity_poly.pdbx_strand_id
1 'polypeptide(L)'
;MGMGLYELKNELISKLRAKNSYIDEDMKKRIENITKLGRISVEISKEHKGFNEWILVASRRDHQTILQILIDRKDSEAVDIQGQPLPTLVYLAREKRPQYHHHFNVGAMNAMSPIILNVDCDIYSNNSKSLREALCFFMDEENGNEVGFVQFPQAFENLTKNDVYSSSLNVIMEVSIKS
;
A
#
# COMPACT_ATOMS: atom_id res chain seq x y z
N MET A 1 -43.34 -9.04 19.74
CA MET A 1 -42.94 -8.46 18.44
C MET A 1 -41.45 -8.72 18.28
N GLY A 2 -41.08 -9.71 17.48
CA GLY A 2 -39.67 -10.00 17.19
C GLY A 2 -39.17 -9.12 16.06
N MET A 3 -37.95 -8.62 16.17
CA MET A 3 -37.28 -7.90 15.07
C MET A 3 -37.26 -8.77 13.81
N GLY A 4 -37.61 -8.18 12.68
CA GLY A 4 -37.56 -8.86 11.40
C GLY A 4 -36.12 -9.17 10.98
N LEU A 5 -35.92 -10.22 10.19
CA LEU A 5 -34.61 -10.61 9.62
C LEU A 5 -33.87 -9.44 8.93
N TYR A 6 -34.61 -8.49 8.35
CA TYR A 6 -34.05 -7.29 7.72
C TYR A 6 -33.48 -6.28 8.74
N GLU A 7 -34.15 -6.11 9.88
CA GLU A 7 -33.70 -5.21 10.95
C GLU A 7 -32.42 -5.75 11.62
N LEU A 8 -32.38 -7.07 11.87
CA LEU A 8 -31.18 -7.77 12.36
C LEU A 8 -29.99 -7.60 11.43
N LYS A 9 -30.18 -7.71 10.11
CA LYS A 9 -29.12 -7.53 9.12
C LYS A 9 -28.56 -6.10 9.16
N ASN A 10 -29.42 -5.09 9.22
CA ASN A 10 -29.00 -3.69 9.26
C ASN A 10 -28.28 -3.33 10.57
N GLU A 11 -28.73 -3.87 11.70
CA GLU A 11 -28.06 -3.71 12.99
C GLU A 11 -26.68 -4.38 13.01
N LEU A 12 -26.55 -5.56 12.40
CA LEU A 12 -25.25 -6.23 12.29
C LEU A 12 -24.29 -5.42 11.40
N ILE A 13 -24.77 -4.88 10.28
CA ILE A 13 -23.99 -4.02 9.39
C ILE A 13 -23.55 -2.74 10.11
N SER A 14 -24.43 -2.11 10.90
CA SER A 14 -24.07 -0.90 11.65
C SER A 14 -23.04 -1.20 12.74
N LYS A 15 -23.18 -2.32 13.46
CA LYS A 15 -22.19 -2.80 14.44
C LYS A 15 -20.85 -3.10 13.81
N LEU A 16 -20.82 -3.74 12.64
CA LEU A 16 -19.59 -4.01 11.89
C LEU A 16 -18.91 -2.71 11.44
N ARG A 17 -19.67 -1.75 10.91
CA ARG A 17 -19.13 -0.42 10.53
C ARG A 17 -18.57 0.33 11.73
N ALA A 18 -19.28 0.32 12.85
CA ALA A 18 -18.83 0.97 14.08
C ALA A 18 -17.54 0.31 14.62
N LYS A 19 -17.45 -1.02 14.57
CA LYS A 19 -16.24 -1.75 14.96
C LYS A 19 -15.06 -1.42 14.06
N ASN A 20 -15.24 -1.40 12.74
CA ASN A 20 -14.20 -1.04 11.78
C ASN A 20 -13.74 0.42 12.02
N SER A 21 -14.68 1.35 12.15
CA SER A 21 -14.37 2.75 12.44
C SER A 21 -13.60 2.94 13.75
N TYR A 22 -13.90 2.15 14.79
CA TYR A 22 -13.15 2.18 16.03
C TYR A 22 -11.71 1.70 15.85
N ILE A 23 -11.51 0.60 15.11
CA ILE A 23 -10.18 0.06 14.81
C ILE A 23 -9.37 1.07 14.01
N ASP A 24 -9.99 1.71 13.01
CA ASP A 24 -9.34 2.73 12.18
C ASP A 24 -8.89 3.94 13.01
N GLU A 25 -9.73 4.42 13.93
CA GLU A 25 -9.39 5.54 14.82
C GLU A 25 -8.33 5.19 15.87
N ASP A 26 -8.33 3.97 16.41
CA ASP A 26 -7.25 3.53 17.31
C ASP A 26 -5.91 3.46 16.58
N MET A 27 -5.88 2.83 15.40
CA MET A 27 -4.68 2.75 14.57
C MET A 27 -4.16 4.15 14.21
N LYS A 28 -5.06 5.05 13.80
CA LYS A 28 -4.72 6.44 13.50
C LYS A 28 -4.08 7.14 14.70
N LYS A 29 -4.68 7.06 15.89
CA LYS A 29 -4.12 7.66 17.11
C LYS A 29 -2.74 7.13 17.44
N ARG A 30 -2.52 5.82 17.29
CA ARG A 30 -1.21 5.20 17.51
C ARG A 30 -0.15 5.75 16.54
N ILE A 31 -0.49 5.83 15.24
CA ILE A 31 0.39 6.38 14.21
C ILE A 31 0.71 7.85 14.49
N GLU A 32 -0.31 8.67 14.79
CA GLU A 32 -0.14 10.08 15.11
C GLU A 32 0.74 10.30 16.34
N ASN A 33 0.57 9.48 17.38
CA ASN A 33 1.39 9.57 18.58
C ASN A 33 2.87 9.24 18.30
N ILE A 34 3.14 8.13 17.59
CA ILE A 34 4.50 7.76 17.19
C ILE A 34 5.13 8.85 16.30
N THR A 35 4.36 9.41 15.38
CA THR A 35 4.80 10.49 14.48
C THR A 35 5.18 11.74 15.28
N LYS A 36 4.35 12.14 16.25
CA LYS A 36 4.63 13.28 17.15
C LYS A 36 5.87 13.04 18.03
N LEU A 37 6.05 11.81 18.52
CA LEU A 37 7.20 11.44 19.35
C LEU A 37 8.50 11.27 18.55
N GLY A 38 8.40 11.04 17.24
CA GLY A 38 9.54 10.76 16.36
C GLY A 38 10.28 9.45 16.65
N ARG A 39 9.71 8.61 17.52
CA ARG A 39 10.28 7.32 17.93
C ARG A 39 9.19 6.33 18.32
N ILE A 40 9.46 5.05 18.15
CA ILE A 40 8.61 3.96 18.63
C ILE A 40 8.89 3.74 20.12
N SER A 41 7.85 3.49 20.92
CA SER A 41 8.03 3.18 22.35
C SER A 41 8.68 1.80 22.54
N VAL A 42 9.35 1.60 23.66
CA VAL A 42 10.04 0.33 23.96
C VAL A 42 9.04 -0.82 24.09
N GLU A 43 7.82 -0.55 24.57
CA GLU A 43 6.75 -1.52 24.69
C GLU A 43 6.32 -2.05 23.30
N ILE A 44 6.01 -1.15 22.36
CA ILE A 44 5.62 -1.50 20.99
C ILE A 44 6.77 -2.21 20.28
N SER A 45 8.01 -1.77 20.50
CA SER A 45 9.19 -2.42 19.95
C SER A 45 9.35 -3.87 20.42
N LYS A 46 9.03 -4.18 21.68
CA LYS A 46 9.14 -5.55 22.21
C LYS A 46 8.10 -6.49 21.60
N GLU A 47 6.94 -5.97 21.21
CA GLU A 47 5.89 -6.74 20.53
C GLU A 47 6.30 -7.13 19.10
N HIS A 48 7.14 -6.32 18.44
CA HIS A 48 7.54 -6.54 17.05
C HIS A 48 9.02 -6.93 16.93
N LYS A 49 9.30 -8.24 16.98
CA LYS A 49 10.68 -8.78 16.92
C LYS A 49 11.44 -8.53 15.62
N GLY A 50 10.71 -8.31 14.50
CA GLY A 50 11.29 -8.20 13.15
C GLY A 50 12.13 -6.94 12.88
N PHE A 51 12.08 -5.94 13.77
CA PHE A 51 12.78 -4.66 13.57
C PHE A 51 13.87 -4.36 14.60
N ASN A 52 14.28 -5.36 15.40
CA ASN A 52 15.36 -5.17 16.38
C ASN A 52 16.69 -4.73 15.74
N GLU A 53 16.94 -5.13 14.49
CA GLU A 53 18.12 -4.68 13.72
C GLU A 53 18.16 -3.17 13.52
N TRP A 54 17.00 -2.52 13.33
CA TRP A 54 16.92 -1.05 13.23
C TRP A 54 17.28 -0.36 14.55
N ILE A 55 16.99 -1.00 15.68
CA ILE A 55 17.22 -0.42 17.01
C ILE A 55 18.70 -0.53 17.39
N LEU A 56 19.35 -1.62 16.98
CA LEU A 56 20.72 -1.94 17.40
C LEU A 56 21.80 -1.32 16.48
N VAL A 57 21.49 -1.07 15.20
CA VAL A 57 22.54 -0.76 14.19
C VAL A 57 22.36 0.61 13.51
N ALA A 58 21.21 1.28 13.60
CA ALA A 58 20.80 2.23 12.57
C ALA A 58 21.43 3.64 12.65
N SER A 59 22.56 3.81 11.97
CA SER A 59 22.75 5.05 11.22
C SER A 59 21.88 5.00 9.97
N ARG A 60 21.07 6.04 9.71
CA ARG A 60 20.28 6.19 8.46
C ARG A 60 21.13 6.16 7.18
N ARG A 61 22.45 6.29 7.31
CA ARG A 61 23.43 6.31 6.22
C ARG A 61 24.37 5.11 6.23
N ASP A 62 24.32 4.28 7.28
CA ASP A 62 25.19 3.12 7.45
C ASP A 62 24.40 2.00 8.13
N HIS A 63 23.83 1.12 7.30
CA HIS A 63 23.09 -0.05 7.73
C HIS A 63 23.13 -1.11 6.63
N GLN A 64 23.12 -2.39 7.03
CA GLN A 64 22.97 -3.51 6.10
C GLN A 64 21.58 -3.53 5.44
N THR A 65 21.38 -4.42 4.47
CA THR A 65 20.05 -4.69 3.91
C THR A 65 19.15 -5.25 5.01
N ILE A 66 17.93 -4.74 5.10
CA ILE A 66 16.93 -5.18 6.09
C ILE A 66 15.72 -5.71 5.33
N LEU A 67 15.41 -6.99 5.51
CA LEU A 67 14.29 -7.66 4.87
C LEU A 67 13.39 -8.24 5.97
N GLN A 68 12.12 -7.89 5.94
CA GLN A 68 11.13 -8.40 6.89
C GLN A 68 9.85 -8.80 6.16
N ILE A 69 9.44 -10.05 6.34
CA ILE A 69 8.10 -10.48 5.92
C ILE A 69 7.13 -10.07 7.03
N LEU A 70 6.19 -9.19 6.69
CA LEU A 70 5.19 -8.64 7.62
C LEU A 70 3.92 -9.48 7.63
N ILE A 71 3.52 -9.97 6.45
CA ILE A 71 2.44 -10.92 6.26
C ILE A 71 2.99 -12.01 5.35
N ASP A 72 2.99 -13.26 5.80
CA ASP A 72 3.35 -14.40 4.97
C ASP A 72 2.07 -15.13 4.56
N ARG A 73 1.73 -15.11 3.27
CA ARG A 73 0.58 -15.85 2.72
C ARG A 73 0.59 -17.35 3.07
N LYS A 74 1.78 -17.92 3.30
CA LYS A 74 1.92 -19.34 3.66
C LYS A 74 1.61 -19.63 5.13
N ASP A 75 1.55 -18.61 5.97
CA ASP A 75 1.16 -18.73 7.37
C ASP A 75 -0.35 -18.98 7.47
N SER A 76 -0.74 -20.01 8.21
CA SER A 76 -2.15 -20.35 8.43
C SER A 76 -2.91 -19.29 9.21
N GLU A 77 -2.21 -18.45 9.99
CA GLU A 77 -2.80 -17.34 10.73
C GLU A 77 -2.94 -16.07 9.88
N ALA A 78 -2.31 -16.00 8.70
CA ALA A 78 -2.35 -14.84 7.81
C ALA A 78 -3.61 -14.87 6.91
N VAL A 79 -4.78 -14.95 7.54
CA VAL A 79 -6.08 -14.99 6.88
C VAL A 79 -6.96 -13.81 7.29
N ASP A 80 -7.89 -13.43 6.43
CA ASP A 80 -8.90 -12.44 6.74
C ASP A 80 -10.01 -13.02 7.64
N ILE A 81 -11.01 -12.19 7.97
CA ILE A 81 -12.16 -12.60 8.78
C ILE A 81 -13.03 -13.70 8.14
N GLN A 82 -12.86 -13.98 6.85
CA GLN A 82 -13.54 -15.04 6.09
C GLN A 82 -12.64 -16.27 5.94
N GLY A 83 -11.46 -16.29 6.55
CA GLY A 83 -10.48 -17.35 6.42
C GLY A 83 -9.75 -17.36 5.08
N GLN A 84 -9.83 -16.28 4.30
CA GLN A 84 -9.11 -16.18 3.03
C GLN A 84 -7.68 -15.71 3.26
N PRO A 85 -6.68 -16.35 2.62
CA PRO A 85 -5.28 -15.99 2.82
C PRO A 85 -4.98 -14.59 2.30
N LEU A 86 -4.33 -13.78 3.14
CA LEU A 86 -3.86 -12.44 2.80
C LEU A 86 -2.70 -12.49 1.79
N PRO A 87 -2.46 -11.39 1.04
CA PRO A 87 -1.28 -11.29 0.20
C PRO A 87 0.00 -11.21 1.05
N THR A 88 1.11 -11.75 0.53
CA THR A 88 2.41 -11.59 1.18
C THR A 88 2.83 -10.12 1.16
N LEU A 89 3.15 -9.57 2.34
CA LEU A 89 3.66 -8.21 2.49
C LEU A 89 5.11 -8.26 2.95
N VAL A 90 6.02 -7.73 2.14
CA VAL A 90 7.46 -7.70 2.42
C VAL A 90 7.92 -6.26 2.57
N TYR A 91 8.60 -5.97 3.66
CA TYR A 91 9.37 -4.76 3.85
C TYR A 91 10.83 -5.00 3.45
N LEU A 92 11.37 -4.09 2.63
CA LEU A 92 12.76 -4.14 2.20
C LEU A 92 13.39 -2.74 2.32
N ALA A 93 14.46 -2.64 3.09
CA ALA A 93 15.37 -1.51 3.06
C ALA A 93 16.72 -1.96 2.50
N ARG A 94 17.15 -1.32 1.41
CA ARG A 94 18.46 -1.57 0.81
C ARG A 94 19.58 -1.20 1.77
N GLU A 95 20.69 -1.92 1.71
CA GLU A 95 21.94 -1.51 2.36
C GLU A 95 22.33 -0.08 2.00
N LYS A 96 22.80 0.67 2.99
CA LYS A 96 23.43 1.97 2.79
C LYS A 96 24.79 1.95 3.46
N ARG A 97 25.81 2.43 2.74
CA ARG A 97 27.12 2.74 3.28
C ARG A 97 27.54 4.15 2.86
N PRO A 98 28.24 4.91 3.71
CA PRO A 98 28.69 6.26 3.37
C PRO A 98 29.64 6.33 2.17
N GLN A 99 30.36 5.24 1.87
CA GLN A 99 31.37 5.22 0.79
C GLN A 99 30.78 4.98 -0.61
N TYR A 100 29.51 4.58 -0.71
CA TYR A 100 28.86 4.31 -2.00
C TYR A 100 27.80 5.35 -2.32
N HIS A 101 27.79 5.83 -3.56
CA HIS A 101 26.71 6.67 -4.06
C HIS A 101 25.46 5.83 -4.32
N HIS A 102 24.32 6.28 -3.80
CA HIS A 102 23.05 5.57 -3.93
C HIS A 102 22.15 6.29 -4.93
N HIS A 103 21.72 5.58 -5.96
CA HIS A 103 20.65 6.05 -6.85
C HIS A 103 19.31 5.85 -6.14
N PHE A 104 18.63 6.96 -5.79
CA PHE A 104 17.39 7.02 -5.01
C PHE A 104 16.32 6.05 -5.53
N ASN A 105 15.50 6.48 -6.48
CA ASN A 105 14.30 5.74 -6.89
C ASN A 105 14.65 4.66 -7.92
N VAL A 106 15.53 4.96 -8.87
CA VAL A 106 15.89 4.08 -9.99
C VAL A 106 16.55 2.78 -9.53
N GLY A 107 17.33 2.82 -8.45
CA GLY A 107 18.02 1.62 -7.95
C GLY A 107 17.17 0.69 -7.08
N ALA A 108 15.92 1.07 -6.74
CA ALA A 108 15.06 0.30 -5.84
C ALA A 108 14.20 -0.74 -6.58
N MET A 109 14.00 -0.55 -7.90
CA MET A 109 13.03 -1.31 -8.69
C MET A 109 13.63 -2.50 -9.45
N ASN A 110 14.96 -2.63 -9.51
CA ASN A 110 15.65 -3.59 -10.38
C ASN A 110 15.59 -5.07 -9.94
N ALA A 111 14.73 -5.42 -8.98
CA ALA A 111 14.86 -6.68 -8.25
C ALA A 111 13.71 -7.68 -8.39
N MET A 112 12.59 -7.41 -9.08
CA MET A 112 11.39 -8.23 -8.83
C MET A 112 10.47 -8.47 -10.03
N SER A 113 10.02 -9.73 -10.16
CA SER A 113 8.79 -10.20 -10.85
C SER A 113 8.68 -9.95 -12.36
N PRO A 114 8.05 -10.86 -13.13
CA PRO A 114 7.73 -10.61 -14.55
C PRO A 114 6.79 -9.42 -14.77
N ILE A 115 5.97 -9.06 -13.78
CA ILE A 115 5.08 -7.90 -13.81
C ILE A 115 5.22 -7.13 -12.49
N ILE A 116 5.39 -5.82 -12.58
CA ILE A 116 5.55 -4.90 -11.44
C ILE A 116 4.49 -3.81 -11.55
N LEU A 117 3.72 -3.60 -10.47
CA LEU A 117 2.90 -2.41 -10.30
C LEU A 117 3.66 -1.42 -9.42
N ASN A 118 4.04 -0.27 -9.97
CA ASN A 118 4.69 0.80 -9.22
C ASN A 118 3.67 1.84 -8.75
N VAL A 119 3.70 2.21 -7.47
CA VAL A 119 2.80 3.19 -6.87
C VAL A 119 3.59 4.07 -5.92
N ASP A 120 3.46 5.38 -6.07
CA ASP A 120 4.10 6.37 -5.19
C ASP A 120 3.34 6.51 -3.86
N CYS A 121 3.99 7.02 -2.82
CA CYS A 121 3.44 7.05 -1.45
C CYS A 121 2.24 7.99 -1.25
N ASP A 122 2.01 8.90 -2.20
CA ASP A 122 0.88 9.84 -2.23
C ASP A 122 -0.25 9.37 -3.17
N ILE A 123 -0.11 8.21 -3.80
CA ILE A 123 -1.10 7.62 -4.70
C ILE A 123 -1.68 6.35 -4.09
N TYR A 124 -2.99 6.15 -4.24
CA TYR A 124 -3.67 4.89 -3.93
C TYR A 124 -4.58 4.48 -5.08
N SER A 125 -4.86 3.18 -5.18
CA SER A 125 -5.84 2.68 -6.14
C SER A 125 -7.26 2.94 -5.66
N ASN A 126 -8.07 3.57 -6.50
CA ASN A 126 -9.50 3.82 -6.25
C ASN A 126 -10.41 2.71 -6.81
N ASN A 127 -9.86 1.75 -7.58
CA ASN A 127 -10.61 0.65 -8.19
C ASN A 127 -9.86 -0.67 -7.97
N SER A 128 -10.51 -1.61 -7.29
CA SER A 128 -9.94 -2.94 -7.03
C SER A 128 -9.72 -3.78 -8.30
N LYS A 129 -10.31 -3.38 -9.43
CA LYS A 129 -10.15 -4.06 -10.73
C LYS A 129 -8.97 -3.56 -11.55
N SER A 130 -8.33 -2.44 -11.22
CA SER A 130 -7.27 -1.84 -12.03
C SER A 130 -6.12 -2.81 -12.33
N LEU A 131 -5.72 -3.63 -11.35
CA LEU A 131 -4.69 -4.65 -11.57
C LEU A 131 -5.15 -5.70 -12.60
N ARG A 132 -6.40 -6.17 -12.49
CA ARG A 132 -6.95 -7.16 -13.42
C ARG A 132 -7.06 -6.60 -14.84
N GLU A 133 -7.51 -5.34 -14.97
CA GLU A 133 -7.60 -4.64 -16.25
C GLU A 133 -6.21 -4.47 -16.89
N ALA A 134 -5.19 -4.12 -16.10
CA ALA A 134 -3.80 -4.04 -16.58
C ALA A 134 -3.30 -5.40 -17.11
N LEU A 135 -3.57 -6.48 -16.35
CA LEU A 135 -3.15 -7.82 -16.74
C LEU A 135 -3.81 -8.29 -18.03
N CYS A 136 -5.03 -7.85 -18.37
CA CYS A 136 -5.66 -8.19 -19.64
C CYS A 136 -4.83 -7.74 -20.85
N PHE A 137 -4.12 -6.61 -20.77
CA PHE A 137 -3.24 -6.16 -21.87
C PHE A 137 -1.99 -7.04 -21.99
N PHE A 138 -1.37 -7.41 -20.87
CA PHE A 138 -0.17 -8.26 -20.89
C PHE A 138 -0.47 -9.72 -21.25
N MET A 139 -1.69 -10.20 -20.99
CA MET A 139 -2.13 -11.58 -21.26
C MET A 139 -2.85 -11.73 -22.60
N ASP A 140 -2.91 -10.68 -23.42
CA ASP A 140 -3.47 -10.76 -24.77
C ASP A 140 -2.62 -11.68 -25.65
N GLU A 141 -3.22 -12.72 -26.23
CA GLU A 141 -2.47 -13.75 -26.98
C GLU A 141 -1.85 -13.19 -28.28
N GLU A 142 -2.49 -12.18 -28.88
CA GLU A 142 -2.03 -11.59 -30.14
C GLU A 142 -0.99 -10.50 -29.90
N ASN A 143 -1.24 -9.58 -28.97
CA ASN A 143 -0.47 -8.35 -28.81
C ASN A 143 0.21 -8.20 -27.44
N GLY A 144 -0.02 -9.11 -26.49
CA GLY A 144 0.45 -8.94 -25.11
C GLY A 144 1.98 -8.89 -24.98
N ASN A 145 2.68 -9.59 -25.87
CA ASN A 145 4.15 -9.56 -25.94
C ASN A 145 4.72 -8.22 -26.47
N GLU A 146 3.88 -7.37 -27.06
CA GLU A 146 4.26 -6.03 -27.54
C GLU A 146 4.07 -4.96 -26.45
N VAL A 147 3.38 -5.30 -25.35
CA VAL A 147 3.08 -4.36 -24.27
C VAL A 147 4.23 -4.33 -23.24
N GLY A 148 4.98 -3.24 -23.23
CA GLY A 148 6.06 -3.01 -22.25
C GLY A 148 5.57 -2.50 -20.89
N PHE A 149 4.50 -1.69 -20.86
CA PHE A 149 3.88 -1.16 -19.64
C PHE A 149 2.44 -0.71 -19.90
N VAL A 150 1.61 -0.68 -18.84
CA VAL A 150 0.27 -0.10 -18.86
C VAL A 150 0.25 1.10 -17.90
N GLN A 151 -0.06 2.29 -18.43
CA GLN A 151 -0.12 3.51 -17.64
C GLN A 151 -1.57 3.85 -17.29
N PHE A 152 -1.85 4.00 -15.99
CA PHE A 152 -3.13 4.54 -15.53
C PHE A 152 -3.06 6.06 -15.39
N PRO A 153 -4.15 6.78 -15.71
CA PRO A 153 -4.24 8.21 -15.43
C PRO A 153 -4.22 8.45 -13.91
N GLN A 154 -3.39 9.40 -13.48
CA GLN A 154 -3.32 9.83 -12.09
C GLN A 154 -4.29 10.98 -11.87
N ALA A 155 -5.24 10.80 -10.94
CA ALA A 155 -6.18 11.83 -10.55
C ALA A 155 -5.86 12.31 -9.13
N PHE A 156 -5.85 13.63 -8.93
CA PHE A 156 -5.53 14.25 -7.65
C PHE A 156 -6.79 14.71 -6.93
N GLU A 157 -6.84 14.48 -5.61
CA GLU A 157 -7.92 14.99 -4.75
C GLU A 157 -7.62 16.40 -4.22
N ASN A 158 -8.63 17.06 -3.64
CA ASN A 158 -8.55 18.40 -3.04
C ASN A 158 -8.17 19.54 -4.00
N LEU A 159 -8.55 19.42 -5.27
CA LEU A 159 -8.39 20.47 -6.26
C LEU A 159 -9.25 21.69 -5.89
N THR A 160 -8.63 22.86 -5.94
CA THR A 160 -9.35 24.11 -5.68
C THR A 160 -10.24 24.42 -6.89
N LYS A 161 -11.44 24.99 -6.67
CA LYS A 161 -12.35 25.41 -7.75
C LYS A 161 -11.66 26.32 -8.79
N ASN A 162 -10.71 27.13 -8.32
CA ASN A 162 -9.80 27.88 -9.17
C ASN A 162 -8.49 27.08 -9.28
N ASP A 163 -8.48 26.10 -10.18
CA ASP A 163 -7.28 25.28 -10.47
C ASP A 163 -6.30 26.08 -11.34
N VAL A 164 -5.70 27.12 -10.77
CA VAL A 164 -4.79 28.04 -11.47
C VAL A 164 -3.54 27.32 -11.98
N TYR A 165 -3.20 26.19 -11.35
CA TYR A 165 -2.03 25.37 -11.70
C TYR A 165 -2.36 24.22 -12.66
N SER A 166 -3.62 24.07 -13.08
CA SER A 166 -4.07 22.96 -13.92
C SER A 166 -3.70 21.57 -13.36
N SER A 167 -3.63 21.45 -12.03
CA SER A 167 -3.23 20.24 -11.32
C SER A 167 -4.24 19.08 -11.48
N SER A 168 -5.44 19.39 -11.95
CA SER A 168 -6.46 18.39 -12.32
C SER A 168 -6.06 17.52 -13.52
N LEU A 169 -5.13 17.98 -14.37
CA LEU A 169 -4.67 17.29 -15.58
C LEU A 169 -5.80 16.76 -16.49
N ASN A 170 -6.98 17.39 -16.46
CA ASN A 170 -8.20 16.92 -17.14
C ASN A 170 -8.00 16.65 -18.64
N VAL A 171 -7.21 17.47 -19.32
CA VAL A 171 -6.92 17.33 -20.76
C VAL A 171 -6.16 16.03 -21.06
N ILE A 172 -5.21 15.65 -20.20
CA ILE A 172 -4.43 14.41 -20.35
C ILE A 172 -5.33 13.21 -20.07
N MET A 173 -6.19 13.30 -19.06
CA MET A 173 -7.16 12.24 -18.76
C MET A 173 -8.18 12.02 -19.89
N GLU A 174 -8.69 13.07 -20.53
CA GLU A 174 -9.65 12.95 -21.65
C GLU A 174 -9.04 12.32 -22.91
N VAL A 175 -7.77 12.62 -23.20
CA VAL A 175 -7.07 12.08 -24.38
C VAL A 175 -6.71 10.60 -24.20
N SER A 176 -6.43 10.17 -22.97
CA SER A 176 -6.00 8.81 -22.63
C SER A 176 -7.14 7.76 -22.68
N ILE A 177 -8.41 8.18 -22.73
CA ILE A 177 -9.58 7.29 -22.77
C ILE A 177 -9.96 6.90 -24.23
N LYS A 178 -9.23 7.42 -25.23
CA LYS A 178 -9.56 7.23 -26.66
C LYS A 178 -8.59 6.33 -27.47
N SER A 179 -7.65 5.64 -26.83
CA SER A 179 -6.76 4.67 -27.53
C SER A 179 -7.22 3.24 -27.35
#